data_AF-A0A7L5T099-F1
#
_entry.id   AF-A0A7L5T099-F1
#
_cell.length_a   1.000
_cell.length_b   1.000
_cell.length_c   1.000
_cell.angle_alpha   90.00
_cell.angle_beta   90.00
_cell.angle_gamma   90.00
#
_symmetry.space_group_name_H-M   'P 1'
#
loop_
_entity.id
_entity.type
_entity.pdbx_description
1 polymer ?
#
loop_
_entity_poly.entity_id
_entity_poly.type
_entity_poly.pdbx_seq_one_letter_code
_entity_poly.pdbx_strand_id
1 'polypeptide(L)'
;MVRRRTLLTAASATLIGTALSTGTAHADESVTVDPGTDHGGWEGWGTSLAWWANLFGQRDDFADLFFTTRNTTYAGTTLPGLGLNIARYNLGGCAWTSVNGQSMAVSPNIPRFKQIEGFWHDWSSEDPASAAWRWTSDATQRAALTKAVQRGAVTELFSNAPMWWMCLNHNPSGAADGGNNLQSWNYRQFAVYLATTARYAQDHWGVRFATVEPFNEPSSTWWKADGTQEGCHMDAAVQRTVLGHLRTELNSRGLTAARISASDETSYDLARTTWGSFDTATRALVDQVNVHGYQGSGGRRDLLYADVRAAGKKLWNSETGEKDATGLTLATNLCLDFNWLHPTAWCYWQVMDPSAGWALIHYDPNTAQPGAVQTKYYVLAQFTRHIRPGMRILATGSDHAVAAYDPAARRLVLVAVNPGAAQTMTFDLSRFGQVTGGTGGLVPRWSTRTAGGGDLYTAQSVQTFQIDGVTE
;
A
#
# COMPACT_ATOMS: atom_id res chain seq x y z
N MET A 1 0.11 58.80 27.71
CA MET A 1 -0.75 60.00 27.69
C MET A 1 -1.52 59.98 26.38
N VAL A 2 -2.76 59.48 26.30
CA VAL A 2 -4.03 59.94 26.92
C VAL A 2 -4.51 61.28 26.36
N ARG A 3 -5.49 61.13 25.45
CA ARG A 3 -6.75 61.87 25.27
C ARG A 3 -6.71 63.31 24.77
N ARG A 4 -7.50 63.52 23.70
CA ARG A 4 -8.50 64.59 23.69
C ARG A 4 -9.92 64.00 23.74
N ARG A 5 -10.57 64.39 24.84
CA ARG A 5 -11.99 64.41 25.27
C ARG A 5 -12.81 65.38 24.38
N THR A 6 -14.13 65.36 24.18
CA THR A 6 -15.30 64.50 24.50
C THR A 6 -16.54 65.15 23.83
N LEU A 7 -17.56 64.32 23.49
CA LEU A 7 -19.04 64.52 23.65
C LEU A 7 -19.74 65.71 22.93
N LEU A 8 -21.02 65.69 22.51
CA LEU A 8 -22.24 64.97 22.92
C LEU A 8 -23.26 64.86 21.74
N THR A 9 -23.89 63.68 21.65
CA THR A 9 -25.31 63.34 21.34
C THR A 9 -26.24 64.25 20.52
N ALA A 10 -26.92 63.67 19.53
CA ALA A 10 -28.40 63.54 19.49
C ALA A 10 -28.85 62.55 18.39
N ALA A 11 -29.90 61.80 18.68
CA ALA A 11 -30.43 60.68 17.92
C ALA A 11 -31.22 61.09 16.67
N SER A 12 -31.21 60.24 15.64
CA SER A 12 -32.31 60.06 14.68
C SER A 12 -32.15 58.70 14.00
N ALA A 13 -33.19 57.88 14.10
CA ALA A 13 -33.26 56.54 13.55
C ALA A 13 -33.29 56.56 12.02
N THR A 14 -32.52 55.69 11.39
CA THR A 14 -32.73 55.31 9.99
C THR A 14 -32.49 53.81 9.89
N LEU A 15 -33.55 53.06 9.59
CA LEU A 15 -33.47 51.66 9.21
C LEU A 15 -32.62 51.57 7.93
N ILE A 16 -31.40 51.07 8.06
CA ILE A 16 -30.60 50.64 6.90
C ILE A 16 -30.61 49.11 6.94
N GLY A 17 -31.25 48.55 5.91
CA GLY A 17 -31.43 47.12 5.74
C GLY A 17 -30.11 46.37 5.84
N THR A 18 -30.16 45.30 6.61
CA THR A 18 -29.20 44.20 6.59
C THR A 18 -29.13 43.63 5.17
N ALA A 19 -28.13 44.06 4.39
CA ALA A 19 -27.58 43.18 3.37
C ALA A 19 -26.68 42.17 4.11
N LEU A 20 -27.32 41.18 4.73
CA LEU A 20 -26.68 39.89 4.92
C LEU A 20 -26.32 39.43 3.52
N SER A 21 -25.04 39.50 3.17
CA SER A 21 -24.53 38.68 2.08
C SER A 21 -24.88 37.25 2.48
N THR A 22 -25.94 36.71 1.88
CA THR A 22 -26.15 35.28 1.82
C THR A 22 -24.89 34.73 1.19
N GLY A 23 -23.99 34.20 2.03
CA GLY A 23 -22.88 33.40 1.57
C GLY A 23 -23.46 32.40 0.58
N THR A 24 -22.92 32.42 -0.63
CA THR A 24 -23.27 31.47 -1.69
C THR A 24 -23.29 30.08 -1.08
N ALA A 25 -24.43 29.39 -1.15
CA ALA A 25 -24.47 27.96 -0.93
C ALA A 25 -23.43 27.35 -1.88
N HIS A 26 -22.34 26.84 -1.30
CA HIS A 26 -21.27 26.20 -2.05
C HIS A 26 -21.83 24.92 -2.68
N ALA A 27 -21.42 24.63 -3.93
CA ALA A 27 -22.04 23.64 -4.78
C ALA A 27 -22.15 22.25 -4.13
N ASP A 28 -23.32 21.63 -4.22
CA ASP A 28 -23.48 20.20 -3.94
C ASP A 28 -22.78 19.41 -5.07
N GLU A 29 -21.82 18.54 -4.74
CA GLU A 29 -21.22 17.62 -5.72
C GLU A 29 -22.22 16.50 -6.04
N SER A 30 -22.39 16.17 -7.32
CA SER A 30 -23.20 15.02 -7.76
C SER A 30 -22.31 13.97 -8.42
N VAL A 31 -22.32 12.75 -7.88
CA VAL A 31 -21.51 11.61 -8.33
C VAL A 31 -22.43 10.57 -8.96
N THR A 32 -22.30 10.34 -10.27
CA THR A 32 -23.03 9.27 -10.96
C THR A 32 -22.35 7.93 -10.75
N VAL A 33 -23.08 6.91 -10.32
CA VAL A 33 -22.55 5.55 -10.18
C VAL A 33 -23.02 4.69 -11.35
N ASP A 34 -22.09 4.16 -12.15
CA ASP A 34 -22.42 3.37 -13.34
C ASP A 34 -22.31 1.85 -13.10
N PRO A 35 -23.44 1.12 -12.92
CA PRO A 35 -23.42 -0.33 -12.75
C PRO A 35 -23.04 -1.11 -14.01
N GLY A 36 -22.99 -0.46 -15.18
CA GLY A 36 -22.59 -1.06 -16.45
C GLY A 36 -21.08 -1.17 -16.64
N THR A 37 -20.30 -0.47 -15.80
CA THR A 37 -18.83 -0.51 -15.85
C THR A 37 -18.26 -1.68 -15.06
N ASP A 38 -17.14 -2.22 -15.54
CA ASP A 38 -16.39 -3.27 -14.85
C ASP A 38 -14.88 -3.05 -15.04
N HIS A 39 -14.23 -2.52 -14.02
CA HIS A 39 -12.79 -2.35 -13.97
C HIS A 39 -12.05 -3.61 -13.48
N GLY A 40 -12.77 -4.71 -13.22
CA GLY A 40 -12.26 -5.95 -12.69
C GLY A 40 -12.80 -6.25 -11.28
N GLY A 41 -12.66 -7.51 -10.89
CA GLY A 41 -12.94 -7.94 -9.52
C GLY A 41 -11.87 -7.45 -8.56
N TRP A 42 -12.28 -6.86 -7.44
CA TRP A 42 -11.39 -6.43 -6.37
C TRP A 42 -10.73 -7.65 -5.71
N GLU A 43 -9.40 -7.69 -5.72
CA GLU A 43 -8.60 -8.74 -5.12
C GLU A 43 -8.32 -8.46 -3.65
N GLY A 44 -8.14 -7.19 -3.28
CA GLY A 44 -8.04 -6.85 -1.87
C GLY A 44 -7.18 -5.66 -1.50
N TRP A 45 -6.95 -5.60 -0.20
CA TRP A 45 -6.16 -4.58 0.47
C TRP A 45 -4.96 -5.23 1.15
N GLY A 46 -3.80 -4.58 1.08
CA GLY A 46 -2.59 -5.14 1.66
C GLY A 46 -1.69 -4.18 2.40
N THR A 47 -0.61 -4.76 2.92
CA THR A 47 0.53 -4.03 3.45
C THR A 47 1.81 -4.81 3.26
N SER A 48 2.93 -4.09 3.20
CA SER A 48 4.24 -4.67 3.39
C SER A 48 4.47 -5.07 4.85
N LEU A 49 5.13 -6.22 5.02
CA LEU A 49 5.67 -6.67 6.31
C LEU A 49 7.06 -6.04 6.59
N ALA A 50 7.66 -5.37 5.61
CA ALA A 50 8.79 -4.50 5.86
C ALA A 50 8.35 -3.31 6.74
N TRP A 51 9.12 -2.87 7.72
CA TRP A 51 9.98 -3.69 8.57
C TRP A 51 9.41 -3.87 9.97
N TRP A 52 8.24 -3.27 10.24
CA TRP A 52 7.57 -3.36 11.53
C TRP A 52 7.39 -4.82 12.00
N ALA A 53 7.16 -5.76 11.07
CA ALA A 53 6.97 -7.16 11.41
C ALA A 53 8.27 -7.83 11.92
N ASN A 54 9.44 -7.27 11.63
CA ASN A 54 10.70 -7.73 12.26
C ASN A 54 10.76 -7.39 13.77
N LEU A 55 9.99 -6.39 14.21
CA LEU A 55 9.86 -6.03 15.63
C LEU A 55 8.64 -6.69 16.27
N PHE A 56 7.51 -6.72 15.56
CA PHE A 56 6.21 -7.00 16.16
C PHE A 56 5.49 -8.21 15.57
N GLY A 57 6.10 -8.95 14.64
CA GLY A 57 5.44 -9.99 13.87
C GLY A 57 4.94 -11.20 14.67
N GLN A 58 5.41 -11.38 15.90
CA GLN A 58 4.92 -12.43 16.80
C GLN A 58 3.60 -12.07 17.50
N ARG A 59 3.11 -10.83 17.37
CA ARG A 59 1.93 -10.34 18.09
C ARG A 59 0.62 -10.68 17.38
N ASP A 60 -0.25 -11.41 18.09
CA ASP A 60 -1.58 -11.78 17.57
C ASP A 60 -2.56 -10.62 17.51
N ASP A 61 -2.44 -9.64 18.40
CA ASP A 61 -3.31 -8.47 18.38
C ASP A 61 -3.08 -7.61 17.14
N PHE A 62 -1.82 -7.43 16.70
CA PHE A 62 -1.54 -6.78 15.42
C PHE A 62 -1.98 -7.61 14.22
N ALA A 63 -1.81 -8.93 14.25
CA ALA A 63 -2.34 -9.77 13.19
C ALA A 63 -3.88 -9.68 13.11
N ASP A 64 -4.58 -9.62 14.25
CA ASP A 64 -6.03 -9.43 14.32
C ASP A 64 -6.45 -8.04 13.84
N LEU A 65 -5.75 -6.99 14.27
CA LEU A 65 -5.99 -5.60 13.86
C LEU A 65 -5.83 -5.42 12.35
N PHE A 66 -4.79 -5.99 11.75
CA PHE A 66 -4.50 -5.74 10.34
C PHE A 66 -5.24 -6.69 9.41
N PHE A 67 -5.31 -7.99 9.73
CA PHE A 67 -5.80 -9.00 8.79
C PHE A 67 -7.21 -9.53 9.10
N THR A 68 -7.93 -8.93 10.04
CA THR A 68 -9.35 -9.27 10.28
C THR A 68 -10.22 -8.02 10.40
N THR A 69 -11.53 -8.18 10.23
CA THR A 69 -12.51 -7.12 10.48
C THR A 69 -13.02 -7.10 11.92
N ARG A 70 -12.45 -7.94 12.80
CA ARG A 70 -12.81 -7.96 14.22
C ARG A 70 -12.37 -6.67 14.90
N ASN A 71 -13.13 -6.23 15.89
CA ASN A 71 -12.69 -5.17 16.77
C ASN A 71 -11.67 -5.74 17.75
N THR A 72 -10.54 -5.08 17.92
CA THR A 72 -9.43 -5.56 18.76
C THR A 72 -9.03 -4.48 19.75
N THR A 73 -8.89 -4.85 21.01
CA THR A 73 -8.42 -3.94 22.06
C THR A 73 -6.92 -3.72 21.95
N TYR A 74 -6.51 -2.47 21.84
CA TYR A 74 -5.12 -2.04 21.82
C TYR A 74 -4.95 -0.80 22.70
N ALA A 75 -3.98 -0.83 23.61
CA ALA A 75 -3.68 0.26 24.55
C ALA A 75 -4.93 0.81 25.29
N GLY A 76 -5.86 -0.08 25.67
CA GLY A 76 -7.10 0.28 26.37
C GLY A 76 -8.23 0.80 25.46
N THR A 77 -8.00 0.92 24.15
CA THR A 77 -8.98 1.39 23.17
C THR A 77 -9.39 0.24 22.25
N THR A 78 -10.67 0.18 21.89
CA THR A 78 -11.14 -0.77 20.88
C THR A 78 -10.94 -0.17 19.48
N LEU A 79 -10.13 -0.81 18.66
CA LEU A 79 -9.88 -0.38 17.28
C LEU A 79 -10.66 -1.26 16.28
N PRO A 80 -11.19 -0.68 15.19
CA PRO A 80 -11.78 -1.47 14.12
C PRO A 80 -10.67 -2.16 13.32
N GLY A 81 -10.63 -3.50 13.29
CA GLY A 81 -9.67 -4.22 12.45
C GLY A 81 -9.82 -3.88 10.96
N LEU A 82 -8.71 -3.71 10.25
CA LEU A 82 -8.66 -3.23 8.87
C LEU A 82 -9.10 -4.28 7.85
N GLY A 83 -9.03 -5.56 8.21
CA GLY A 83 -9.40 -6.66 7.32
C GLY A 83 -8.57 -6.73 6.04
N LEU A 84 -7.31 -6.29 6.06
CA LEU A 84 -6.38 -6.51 4.96
C LEU A 84 -6.32 -8.00 4.65
N ASN A 85 -6.19 -8.34 3.37
CA ASN A 85 -6.16 -9.73 2.90
C ASN A 85 -4.98 -9.99 1.96
N ILE A 86 -4.02 -9.08 1.88
CA ILE A 86 -2.77 -9.24 1.15
C ILE A 86 -1.62 -8.92 2.10
N ALA A 87 -0.64 -9.83 2.21
CA ALA A 87 0.59 -9.61 2.96
C ALA A 87 1.78 -9.71 1.99
N ARG A 88 2.51 -8.60 1.81
CA ARG A 88 3.75 -8.57 1.02
C ARG A 88 4.93 -8.84 1.94
N TYR A 89 5.61 -9.96 1.75
CA TYR A 89 6.72 -10.43 2.58
C TYR A 89 8.06 -10.00 1.98
N ASN A 90 8.86 -9.23 2.73
CA ASN A 90 10.16 -8.75 2.27
C ASN A 90 11.23 -9.82 2.48
N LEU A 91 11.72 -10.37 1.37
CA LEU A 91 12.85 -11.27 1.35
C LEU A 91 14.15 -10.48 1.54
N GLY A 92 14.74 -10.64 2.73
CA GLY A 92 15.94 -9.91 3.14
C GLY A 92 17.17 -10.19 2.28
N GLY A 93 17.98 -9.14 2.13
CA GLY A 93 19.28 -9.19 1.46
C GLY A 93 20.47 -9.28 2.42
N CYS A 94 20.28 -9.13 3.73
CA CYS A 94 21.39 -9.08 4.68
C CYS A 94 21.79 -10.46 5.22
N ALA A 95 23.08 -10.62 5.58
CA ALA A 95 23.56 -11.71 6.45
C ALA A 95 24.81 -11.24 7.22
N TRP A 96 25.10 -11.89 8.36
CA TRP A 96 26.18 -11.53 9.28
C TRP A 96 27.30 -12.58 9.28
N THR A 97 27.24 -13.51 8.34
CA THR A 97 28.26 -14.53 8.10
C THR A 97 29.36 -13.99 7.20
N SER A 98 30.61 -14.41 7.47
CA SER A 98 31.72 -14.23 6.54
C SER A 98 31.89 -15.48 5.68
N VAL A 99 32.08 -15.29 4.38
CA VAL A 99 32.27 -16.37 3.40
C VAL A 99 33.56 -16.07 2.64
N ASN A 100 34.53 -16.97 2.70
CA ASN A 100 35.84 -16.81 2.05
C ASN A 100 36.52 -15.46 2.32
N GLY A 101 36.44 -14.96 3.57
CA GLY A 101 37.04 -13.69 3.99
C GLY A 101 36.29 -12.43 3.54
N GLN A 102 35.13 -12.58 2.89
CA GLN A 102 34.23 -11.49 2.55
C GLN A 102 33.07 -11.43 3.54
N SER A 103 32.54 -10.23 3.76
CA SER A 103 31.38 -9.97 4.62
C SER A 103 30.51 -8.90 3.99
N MET A 104 29.25 -8.84 4.41
CA MET A 104 28.35 -7.75 4.05
C MET A 104 28.96 -6.39 4.38
N ALA A 105 28.96 -5.48 3.40
CA ALA A 105 29.21 -4.07 3.62
C ALA A 105 27.94 -3.42 4.16
N VAL A 106 28.01 -2.92 5.40
CA VAL A 106 26.85 -2.40 6.12
C VAL A 106 26.75 -0.89 5.89
N SER A 107 25.60 -0.41 5.43
CA SER A 107 25.32 1.03 5.45
C SER A 107 25.25 1.54 6.90
N PRO A 108 25.93 2.64 7.24
CA PRO A 108 25.88 3.21 8.59
C PRO A 108 24.50 3.80 8.94
N ASN A 109 23.63 4.01 7.94
CA ASN A 109 22.37 4.74 8.09
C ASN A 109 21.14 3.83 8.19
N ILE A 110 21.33 2.50 8.10
CA ILE A 110 20.23 1.53 8.24
C ILE A 110 20.16 1.05 9.69
N PRO A 111 19.08 1.35 10.43
CA PRO A 111 18.88 0.79 11.75
C PRO A 111 18.65 -0.73 11.68
N ARG A 112 19.10 -1.46 12.70
CA ARG A 112 19.15 -2.94 12.70
C ARG A 112 17.83 -3.63 12.34
N PHE A 113 16.69 -3.07 12.75
CA PHE A 113 15.37 -3.65 12.47
C PHE A 113 14.99 -3.61 10.98
N LYS A 114 15.62 -2.73 10.19
CA LYS A 114 15.43 -2.63 8.73
C LYS A 114 16.43 -3.48 7.93
N GLN A 115 17.42 -4.08 8.58
CA GLN A 115 18.37 -5.02 7.98
C GLN A 115 17.77 -6.43 8.08
N ILE A 116 17.00 -6.84 7.08
CA ILE A 116 16.28 -8.11 7.09
C ILE A 116 17.24 -9.22 6.69
N GLU A 117 17.34 -10.23 7.55
CA GLU A 117 18.24 -11.35 7.30
C GLU A 117 17.66 -12.29 6.25
N GLY A 118 18.40 -12.49 5.18
CA GLY A 118 18.04 -13.45 4.14
C GLY A 118 18.37 -14.89 4.51
N PHE A 119 18.01 -15.83 3.63
CA PHE A 119 18.19 -17.26 3.90
C PHE A 119 19.47 -17.86 3.31
N TRP A 120 20.03 -17.29 2.25
CA TRP A 120 21.18 -17.88 1.54
C TRP A 120 22.50 -17.21 1.94
N HIS A 121 23.07 -17.67 3.06
CA HIS A 121 24.19 -17.04 3.77
C HIS A 121 25.56 -17.32 3.16
N ASP A 122 25.68 -18.39 2.36
CA ASP A 122 26.93 -18.82 1.75
C ASP A 122 26.71 -19.23 0.29
N TRP A 123 27.40 -18.57 -0.64
CA TRP A 123 27.28 -18.84 -2.08
C TRP A 123 27.97 -20.13 -2.53
N SER A 124 28.65 -20.87 -1.63
CA SER A 124 29.36 -22.11 -1.97
C SER A 124 28.43 -23.25 -2.41
N SER A 125 27.12 -23.17 -2.10
CA SER A 125 26.15 -24.20 -2.42
C SER A 125 24.77 -23.63 -2.76
N GLU A 126 24.22 -24.02 -3.91
CA GLU A 126 22.82 -23.75 -4.30
C GLU A 126 21.83 -24.76 -3.66
N ASP A 127 22.30 -25.79 -2.95
CA ASP A 127 21.44 -26.80 -2.32
C ASP A 127 20.76 -26.23 -1.05
N PRO A 128 19.42 -26.08 -1.03
CA PRO A 128 18.69 -25.56 0.13
C PRO A 128 18.77 -26.44 1.38
N ALA A 129 19.21 -27.69 1.28
CA ALA A 129 19.44 -28.58 2.43
C ALA A 129 20.84 -28.40 3.04
N SER A 130 21.75 -27.69 2.37
CA SER A 130 23.11 -27.48 2.84
C SER A 130 23.19 -26.37 3.90
N ALA A 131 24.31 -26.33 4.63
CA ALA A 131 24.57 -25.32 5.65
C ALA A 131 24.69 -23.88 5.11
N ALA A 132 24.74 -23.72 3.78
CA ALA A 132 24.68 -22.43 3.12
C ALA A 132 23.35 -21.71 3.33
N TRP A 133 22.28 -22.45 3.60
CA TRP A 133 20.95 -21.92 3.82
C TRP A 133 20.58 -21.95 5.30
N ARG A 134 20.17 -20.80 5.84
CA ARG A 134 19.76 -20.62 7.23
C ARG A 134 18.27 -20.33 7.34
N TRP A 135 17.46 -21.37 7.22
CA TRP A 135 16.00 -21.26 7.33
C TRP A 135 15.47 -20.85 8.71
N THR A 136 16.33 -20.60 9.69
CA THR A 136 15.95 -20.01 10.99
C THR A 136 15.98 -18.48 10.99
N SER A 137 16.59 -17.84 9.99
CA SER A 137 16.68 -16.37 9.85
C SER A 137 15.32 -15.69 9.68
N ASP A 138 15.20 -14.41 10.05
CA ASP A 138 13.96 -13.63 9.88
C ASP A 138 12.70 -14.23 10.57
N ALA A 139 12.90 -14.90 11.71
CA ALA A 139 11.82 -15.61 12.42
C ALA A 139 10.61 -14.72 12.76
N THR A 140 10.82 -13.45 13.11
CA THR A 140 9.74 -12.54 13.54
C THR A 140 8.84 -12.12 12.37
N GLN A 141 9.41 -11.71 11.23
CA GLN A 141 8.62 -11.34 10.06
C GLN A 141 7.90 -12.55 9.47
N ARG A 142 8.53 -13.73 9.45
CA ARG A 142 7.86 -14.98 9.06
C ARG A 142 6.69 -15.35 9.98
N ALA A 143 6.78 -15.03 11.27
CA ALA A 143 5.64 -15.21 12.18
C ALA A 143 4.46 -14.33 11.77
N ALA A 144 4.70 -13.07 11.37
CA ALA A 144 3.66 -12.18 10.85
C ALA A 144 3.03 -12.74 9.57
N LEU A 145 3.86 -13.20 8.63
CA LEU A 145 3.42 -13.82 7.37
C LEU A 145 2.49 -15.01 7.63
N THR A 146 2.92 -15.92 8.51
CA THR A 146 2.14 -17.12 8.85
C THR A 146 0.82 -16.74 9.53
N LYS A 147 0.85 -15.75 10.44
CA LYS A 147 -0.35 -15.24 11.13
C LYS A 147 -1.32 -14.55 10.17
N ALA A 148 -0.82 -13.85 9.14
CA ALA A 148 -1.64 -13.26 8.10
C ALA A 148 -2.32 -14.34 7.25
N VAL A 149 -1.59 -15.38 6.84
CA VAL A 149 -2.14 -16.54 6.09
C VAL A 149 -3.19 -17.27 6.91
N GLN A 150 -2.97 -17.48 8.20
CA GLN A 150 -3.96 -18.07 9.12
C GLN A 150 -5.27 -17.25 9.21
N ARG A 151 -5.21 -15.96 8.86
CA ARG A 151 -6.37 -15.04 8.81
C ARG A 151 -6.93 -14.88 7.39
N GLY A 152 -6.43 -15.66 6.44
CA GLY A 152 -6.93 -15.71 5.06
C GLY A 152 -6.24 -14.76 4.10
N ALA A 153 -5.07 -14.19 4.46
CA ALA A 153 -4.33 -13.35 3.53
C ALA A 153 -3.74 -14.16 2.38
N VAL A 154 -3.85 -13.63 1.15
CA VAL A 154 -2.98 -14.03 0.04
C VAL A 154 -1.62 -13.34 0.23
N THR A 155 -0.57 -13.89 -0.37
CA THR A 155 0.80 -13.45 -0.10
C THR A 155 1.56 -13.16 -1.36
N GLU A 156 2.42 -12.14 -1.31
CA GLU A 156 3.42 -11.84 -2.33
C GLU A 156 4.79 -11.92 -1.69
N LEU A 157 5.73 -12.62 -2.34
CA LEU A 157 7.15 -12.57 -1.99
C LEU A 157 7.75 -11.42 -2.78
N PHE A 158 8.29 -10.40 -2.14
CA PHE A 158 9.01 -9.33 -2.81
C PHE A 158 10.41 -9.14 -2.20
N SER A 159 11.31 -8.44 -2.89
CA SER A 159 12.67 -8.22 -2.40
C SER A 159 13.12 -6.80 -2.64
N ASN A 160 13.51 -6.09 -1.58
CA ASN A 160 14.14 -4.78 -1.69
C ASN A 160 15.53 -4.85 -2.31
N ALA A 161 16.27 -5.93 -2.04
CA ALA A 161 17.62 -6.14 -2.51
C ALA A 161 17.98 -7.63 -2.57
N PRO A 162 18.85 -8.04 -3.51
CA PRO A 162 19.40 -9.39 -3.50
C PRO A 162 20.27 -9.64 -2.27
N MET A 163 20.69 -10.89 -2.02
CA MET A 163 21.65 -11.19 -0.96
C MET A 163 22.90 -10.33 -1.13
N TRP A 164 23.48 -9.86 -0.02
CA TRP A 164 24.60 -8.92 -0.02
C TRP A 164 25.75 -9.35 -0.93
N TRP A 165 26.07 -10.64 -0.97
CA TRP A 165 27.16 -11.18 -1.77
C TRP A 165 26.86 -11.23 -3.27
N MET A 166 25.59 -11.07 -3.65
CA MET A 166 25.18 -10.87 -5.02
C MET A 166 25.43 -9.43 -5.51
N CYS A 167 25.59 -8.48 -4.58
CA CYS A 167 25.80 -7.06 -4.89
C CYS A 167 27.25 -6.75 -5.29
N LEU A 168 27.47 -5.86 -6.25
CA LEU A 168 28.81 -5.49 -6.78
C LEU A 168 29.77 -5.02 -5.69
N ASN A 169 29.24 -4.36 -4.67
CA ASN A 169 30.00 -3.78 -3.57
C ASN A 169 29.74 -4.50 -2.23
N HIS A 170 29.14 -5.69 -2.24
CA HIS A 170 28.72 -6.43 -1.05
C HIS A 170 27.73 -5.68 -0.13
N ASN A 171 27.09 -4.60 -0.61
CA ASN A 171 26.17 -3.76 0.15
C ASN A 171 24.74 -3.90 -0.39
N PRO A 172 23.78 -4.43 0.39
CA PRO A 172 22.39 -4.57 -0.04
C PRO A 172 21.58 -3.26 0.03
N SER A 173 22.21 -2.12 0.33
CA SER A 173 21.55 -0.79 0.36
C SER A 173 21.60 -0.08 -0.99
N GLY A 174 22.53 -0.49 -1.87
CA GLY A 174 22.72 0.07 -3.21
C GLY A 174 24.18 0.31 -3.58
N ALA A 175 24.40 0.77 -4.83
CA ALA A 175 25.72 1.13 -5.33
C ALA A 175 26.18 2.49 -4.78
N ALA A 176 27.47 2.83 -4.85
CA ALA A 176 27.94 4.13 -4.36
C ALA A 176 27.36 5.32 -5.16
N ASP A 177 27.15 5.12 -6.46
CA ASP A 177 26.64 6.11 -7.40
C ASP A 177 25.11 6.05 -7.61
N GLY A 178 24.44 5.05 -7.04
CA GLY A 178 23.01 4.81 -7.23
C GLY A 178 22.65 4.04 -8.50
N GLY A 179 23.64 3.53 -9.24
CA GLY A 179 23.43 2.71 -10.44
C GLY A 179 23.26 1.21 -10.12
N ASN A 180 23.28 0.39 -11.17
CA ASN A 180 23.13 -1.07 -11.06
C ASN A 180 24.01 -1.64 -9.95
N ASN A 181 23.42 -2.42 -9.05
CA ASN A 181 24.17 -3.03 -7.95
C ASN A 181 24.18 -4.56 -7.96
N LEU A 182 23.37 -5.22 -8.79
CA LEU A 182 23.42 -6.68 -8.93
C LEU A 182 24.55 -7.11 -9.89
N GLN A 183 25.44 -7.99 -9.44
CA GLN A 183 26.53 -8.53 -10.27
C GLN A 183 25.95 -9.34 -11.43
N SER A 184 26.49 -9.17 -12.65
CA SER A 184 25.96 -9.81 -13.86
C SER A 184 25.96 -11.34 -13.81
N TRP A 185 26.97 -11.94 -13.19
CA TRP A 185 27.03 -13.39 -12.98
C TRP A 185 26.10 -13.91 -11.88
N ASN A 186 25.42 -13.02 -11.13
CA ASN A 186 24.47 -13.38 -10.07
C ASN A 186 22.99 -13.20 -10.48
N TYR A 187 22.70 -12.83 -11.73
CA TYR A 187 21.31 -12.65 -12.19
C TYR A 187 20.47 -13.92 -12.03
N ARG A 188 21.05 -15.09 -12.37
CA ARG A 188 20.41 -16.38 -12.16
C ARG A 188 20.32 -16.72 -10.66
N GLN A 189 21.35 -16.46 -9.89
CA GLN A 189 21.40 -16.78 -8.47
C GLN A 189 20.34 -15.99 -7.69
N PHE A 190 20.06 -14.74 -8.08
CA PHE A 190 18.96 -13.99 -7.49
C PHE A 190 17.60 -14.65 -7.76
N ALA A 191 17.36 -15.13 -8.98
CA ALA A 191 16.18 -15.92 -9.31
C ALA A 191 16.11 -17.25 -8.54
N VAL A 192 17.24 -17.95 -8.36
CA VAL A 192 17.36 -19.15 -7.52
C VAL A 192 16.94 -18.82 -6.09
N TYR A 193 17.36 -17.67 -5.55
CA TYR A 193 17.04 -17.26 -4.19
C TYR A 193 15.54 -17.07 -3.96
N LEU A 194 14.90 -16.31 -4.83
CA LEU A 194 13.46 -16.06 -4.82
C LEU A 194 12.66 -17.36 -4.96
N ALA A 195 12.96 -18.17 -5.99
CA ALA A 195 12.22 -19.39 -6.28
C ALA A 195 12.43 -20.47 -5.21
N THR A 196 13.64 -20.59 -4.65
CA THR A 196 13.94 -21.54 -3.57
C THR A 196 13.23 -21.15 -2.28
N THR A 197 13.21 -19.86 -1.95
CA THR A 197 12.48 -19.36 -0.77
C THR A 197 10.97 -19.57 -0.94
N ALA A 198 10.42 -19.27 -2.11
CA ALA A 198 9.00 -19.51 -2.39
C ALA A 198 8.64 -20.99 -2.25
N ARG A 199 9.51 -21.89 -2.73
CA ARG A 199 9.32 -23.33 -2.60
C ARG A 199 9.40 -23.78 -1.14
N TYR A 200 10.41 -23.32 -0.42
CA TYR A 200 10.60 -23.67 0.99
C TYR A 200 9.43 -23.20 1.86
N ALA A 201 8.92 -21.99 1.62
CA ALA A 201 7.75 -21.45 2.30
C ALA A 201 6.50 -22.33 2.10
N GLN A 202 6.30 -22.83 0.88
CA GLN A 202 5.19 -23.72 0.56
C GLN A 202 5.32 -25.06 1.30
N ASP A 203 6.50 -25.66 1.29
CA ASP A 203 6.73 -27.00 1.83
C ASP A 203 6.80 -27.01 3.37
N HIS A 204 7.29 -25.94 4.00
CA HIS A 204 7.63 -25.93 5.42
C HIS A 204 6.83 -24.95 6.28
N TRP A 205 6.29 -23.87 5.70
CA TRP A 205 5.55 -22.86 6.46
C TRP A 205 4.05 -22.87 6.16
N GLY A 206 3.61 -23.68 5.20
CA GLY A 206 2.23 -23.67 4.71
C GLY A 206 1.88 -22.37 3.99
N VAL A 207 2.88 -21.65 3.48
CA VAL A 207 2.70 -20.37 2.78
C VAL A 207 2.96 -20.56 1.30
N ARG A 208 1.90 -20.42 0.50
CA ARG A 208 2.01 -20.39 -0.96
C ARG A 208 1.86 -18.96 -1.44
N PHE A 209 2.95 -18.39 -1.96
CA PHE A 209 2.92 -17.08 -2.58
C PHE A 209 2.08 -17.09 -3.86
N ALA A 210 1.19 -16.11 -3.98
CA ALA A 210 0.38 -15.88 -5.17
C ALA A 210 1.23 -15.27 -6.28
N THR A 211 2.12 -14.34 -5.92
CA THR A 211 3.07 -13.65 -6.79
C THR A 211 4.48 -13.65 -6.19
N VAL A 212 5.49 -13.62 -7.06
CA VAL A 212 6.90 -13.41 -6.72
C VAL A 212 7.41 -12.20 -7.50
N GLU A 213 7.82 -11.17 -6.78
CA GLU A 213 8.32 -9.88 -7.26
C GLU A 213 9.83 -9.77 -6.99
N PRO A 214 10.68 -9.73 -8.01
CA PRO A 214 12.13 -9.63 -7.80
C PRO A 214 12.61 -8.20 -7.51
N PHE A 215 11.77 -7.17 -7.64
CA PHE A 215 12.22 -5.78 -7.65
C PHE A 215 11.49 -4.91 -6.61
N ASN A 216 12.11 -3.78 -6.26
CA ASN A 216 11.47 -2.70 -5.51
C ASN A 216 12.07 -1.36 -5.98
N GLU A 217 11.27 -0.54 -6.64
CA GLU A 217 11.68 0.71 -7.30
C GLU A 217 13.01 0.58 -8.09
N PRO A 218 13.12 -0.37 -9.02
CA PRO A 218 14.38 -0.77 -9.61
C PRO A 218 15.03 0.33 -10.46
N SER A 219 14.24 1.23 -11.06
CA SER A 219 14.80 2.32 -11.89
C SER A 219 15.24 3.55 -11.08
N SER A 220 15.04 3.54 -9.76
CA SER A 220 15.37 4.65 -8.88
C SER A 220 16.87 4.79 -8.64
N THR A 221 17.40 6.01 -8.73
CA THR A 221 18.84 6.30 -8.58
C THR A 221 19.24 6.68 -7.15
N TRP A 222 18.30 6.55 -6.19
CA TRP A 222 18.53 6.86 -4.77
C TRP A 222 18.94 5.65 -3.93
N TRP A 223 18.97 4.43 -4.50
CA TRP A 223 19.52 3.26 -3.83
C TRP A 223 21.03 3.33 -3.74
N LYS A 224 21.53 3.86 -2.61
CA LYS A 224 22.95 4.11 -2.39
C LYS A 224 23.54 3.28 -1.27
N ALA A 225 24.85 3.05 -1.34
CA ALA A 225 25.60 2.28 -0.34
C ALA A 225 25.50 2.86 1.08
N ASP A 226 25.23 4.16 1.23
CA ASP A 226 24.98 4.86 2.49
C ASP A 226 23.48 5.16 2.72
N GLY A 227 22.59 4.47 2.01
CA GLY A 227 21.14 4.62 2.13
C GLY A 227 20.59 4.23 3.50
N THR A 228 19.33 4.58 3.75
CA THR A 228 18.63 4.34 5.03
C THR A 228 17.82 3.04 5.05
N GLN A 229 17.91 2.26 3.97
CA GLN A 229 17.25 0.97 3.80
C GLN A 229 17.94 0.07 2.76
N GLU A 230 17.56 -1.22 2.74
CA GLU A 230 17.86 -2.11 1.62
C GLU A 230 17.26 -1.57 0.32
N GLY A 231 17.97 -1.75 -0.79
CA GLY A 231 17.59 -1.26 -2.10
C GLY A 231 18.61 -1.67 -3.17
N CYS A 232 18.14 -1.88 -4.40
CA CYS A 232 19.02 -2.22 -5.51
C CYS A 232 18.48 -1.64 -6.82
N HIS A 233 19.17 -0.64 -7.36
CA HIS A 233 18.90 -0.19 -8.71
C HIS A 233 19.20 -1.33 -9.70
N MET A 234 18.29 -1.53 -10.65
CA MET A 234 18.38 -2.47 -11.74
C MET A 234 17.72 -1.85 -12.98
N ASP A 235 18.54 -1.53 -13.98
CA ASP A 235 18.04 -1.06 -15.27
C ASP A 235 17.05 -2.07 -15.88
N ALA A 236 16.14 -1.58 -16.73
CA ALA A 236 15.15 -2.42 -17.40
C ALA A 236 15.79 -3.60 -18.18
N ALA A 237 17.03 -3.47 -18.67
CA ALA A 237 17.75 -4.58 -19.30
C ALA A 237 18.12 -5.70 -18.31
N VAL A 238 18.51 -5.34 -17.09
CA VAL A 238 18.78 -6.27 -16.01
C VAL A 238 17.48 -6.94 -15.57
N GLN A 239 16.41 -6.15 -15.40
CA GLN A 239 15.09 -6.65 -15.03
C GLN A 239 14.61 -7.75 -16.00
N ARG A 240 14.68 -7.51 -17.32
CA ARG A 240 14.33 -8.51 -18.36
C ARG A 240 15.06 -9.85 -18.16
N THR A 241 16.35 -9.79 -17.87
CA THR A 241 17.19 -10.98 -17.69
C THR A 241 16.80 -11.74 -16.42
N VAL A 242 16.61 -11.03 -15.31
CA VAL A 242 16.18 -11.61 -14.03
C VAL A 242 14.80 -12.24 -14.15
N LEU A 243 13.84 -11.62 -14.85
CA LEU A 243 12.50 -12.18 -15.07
C LEU A 243 12.55 -13.52 -15.83
N GLY A 244 13.39 -13.62 -16.85
CA GLY A 244 13.62 -14.87 -17.60
C GLY A 244 14.17 -15.99 -16.71
N HIS A 245 15.16 -15.67 -15.87
CA HIS A 245 15.69 -16.62 -14.90
C HIS A 245 14.65 -16.99 -13.84
N LEU A 246 13.90 -16.02 -13.30
CA LEU A 246 12.89 -16.27 -12.28
C LEU A 246 11.83 -17.25 -12.77
N ARG A 247 11.32 -17.07 -13.99
CA ARG A 247 10.37 -18.03 -14.55
C ARG A 247 10.95 -19.43 -14.67
N THR A 248 12.19 -19.54 -15.12
CA THR A 248 12.91 -20.81 -15.27
C THR A 248 13.08 -21.50 -13.91
N GLU A 249 13.53 -20.77 -12.89
CA GLU A 249 13.82 -21.31 -11.55
C GLU A 249 12.55 -21.64 -10.75
N LEU A 250 11.46 -20.90 -10.95
CA LEU A 250 10.14 -21.28 -10.43
C LEU A 250 9.64 -22.58 -11.08
N ASN A 251 9.77 -22.71 -12.40
CA ASN A 251 9.34 -23.93 -13.12
C ASN A 251 10.14 -25.15 -12.69
N SER A 252 11.47 -25.04 -12.57
CA SER A 252 12.33 -26.16 -12.17
C SER A 252 12.05 -26.67 -10.76
N ARG A 253 11.43 -25.85 -9.90
CA ARG A 253 10.98 -26.20 -8.54
C ARG A 253 9.51 -26.60 -8.45
N GLY A 254 8.84 -26.77 -9.60
CA GLY A 254 7.42 -27.15 -9.66
C GLY A 254 6.44 -26.03 -9.30
N LEU A 255 6.90 -24.77 -9.26
CA LEU A 255 6.08 -23.58 -9.01
C LEU A 255 5.55 -22.97 -10.31
N THR A 256 5.11 -23.80 -11.25
CA THR A 256 4.60 -23.36 -12.56
C THR A 256 3.35 -22.49 -12.47
N ALA A 257 2.60 -22.61 -11.37
CA ALA A 257 1.41 -21.81 -11.07
C ALA A 257 1.70 -20.54 -10.25
N ALA A 258 2.93 -20.36 -9.73
CA ALA A 258 3.31 -19.10 -9.08
C ALA A 258 3.43 -18.02 -10.15
N ARG A 259 2.76 -16.90 -9.95
CA ARG A 259 2.77 -15.77 -10.89
C ARG A 259 3.99 -14.89 -10.65
N ILE A 260 4.42 -14.19 -11.67
CA ILE A 260 5.45 -13.16 -11.55
C ILE A 260 4.77 -11.79 -11.62
N SER A 261 5.03 -10.96 -10.63
CA SER A 261 4.74 -9.53 -10.73
C SER A 261 6.00 -8.77 -11.14
N ALA A 262 5.82 -7.61 -11.76
CA ALA A 262 6.90 -6.65 -12.03
C ALA A 262 6.34 -5.22 -12.20
N SER A 263 7.04 -4.13 -11.93
CA SER A 263 8.42 -4.06 -11.43
C SER A 263 8.52 -3.27 -10.13
N ASP A 264 7.39 -2.99 -9.47
CA ASP A 264 7.32 -2.14 -8.28
C ASP A 264 7.95 -0.75 -8.51
N GLU A 265 7.73 -0.15 -9.68
CA GLU A 265 8.28 1.16 -9.97
C GLU A 265 7.66 2.23 -9.06
N THR A 266 8.50 3.17 -8.59
CA THR A 266 8.13 4.19 -7.59
C THR A 266 6.96 5.09 -8.00
N SER A 267 6.70 5.22 -9.31
CA SER A 267 5.73 6.15 -9.84
C SER A 267 5.05 5.65 -11.11
N TYR A 268 3.86 6.18 -11.41
CA TYR A 268 3.03 5.77 -12.56
C TYR A 268 3.74 5.99 -13.89
N ASP A 269 4.36 7.16 -14.08
CA ASP A 269 5.04 7.48 -15.34
C ASP A 269 6.30 6.63 -15.54
N LEU A 270 7.03 6.33 -14.45
CA LEU A 270 8.19 5.45 -14.51
C LEU A 270 7.77 4.00 -14.76
N ALA A 271 6.71 3.52 -14.10
CA ALA A 271 6.11 2.21 -14.38
C ALA A 271 5.72 2.06 -15.85
N ARG A 272 5.09 3.09 -16.44
CA ARG A 272 4.75 3.10 -17.87
C ARG A 272 6.01 3.08 -18.74
N THR A 273 7.05 3.82 -18.38
CA THR A 273 8.34 3.83 -19.09
C THR A 273 9.00 2.45 -19.06
N THR A 274 9.10 1.83 -17.89
CA THR A 274 9.67 0.49 -17.70
C THR A 274 8.86 -0.55 -18.46
N TRP A 275 7.52 -0.56 -18.32
CA TRP A 275 6.64 -1.46 -19.07
C TRP A 275 6.78 -1.30 -20.60
N GLY A 276 6.87 -0.04 -21.05
CA GLY A 276 7.12 0.33 -22.45
C GLY A 276 8.43 -0.21 -23.00
N SER A 277 9.46 -0.35 -22.16
CA SER A 277 10.79 -0.85 -22.55
C SER A 277 10.88 -2.37 -22.69
N PHE A 278 9.95 -3.12 -22.10
CA PHE A 278 9.92 -4.58 -22.18
C PHE A 278 9.44 -5.05 -23.56
N ASP A 279 10.16 -6.03 -24.12
CA ASP A 279 9.75 -6.72 -25.34
C ASP A 279 8.58 -7.68 -25.08
N THR A 280 8.03 -8.25 -26.16
CA THR A 280 6.86 -9.15 -26.08
C THR A 280 7.16 -10.38 -25.23
N ALA A 281 8.38 -10.94 -25.31
CA ALA A 281 8.76 -12.11 -24.55
C ALA A 281 8.81 -11.82 -23.05
N THR A 282 9.37 -10.68 -22.65
CA THR A 282 9.42 -10.24 -21.25
C THR A 282 8.02 -9.97 -20.73
N ARG A 283 7.19 -9.22 -21.47
CA ARG A 283 5.80 -8.95 -21.05
C ARG A 283 4.96 -10.22 -20.91
N ALA A 284 5.29 -11.29 -21.63
CA ALA A 284 4.64 -12.59 -21.48
C ALA A 284 4.99 -13.28 -20.14
N LEU A 285 6.16 -12.99 -19.54
CA LEU A 285 6.57 -13.53 -18.25
C LEU A 285 5.86 -12.88 -17.07
N VAL A 286 5.44 -11.61 -17.21
CA VAL A 286 4.79 -10.82 -16.16
C VAL A 286 3.29 -11.09 -16.17
N ASP A 287 2.73 -11.60 -15.07
CA ASP A 287 1.29 -11.84 -14.91
C ASP A 287 0.56 -10.61 -14.33
N GLN A 288 1.27 -9.83 -13.53
CA GLN A 288 0.75 -8.69 -12.77
C GLN A 288 1.74 -7.54 -12.84
N VAL A 289 1.27 -6.36 -13.22
CA VAL A 289 2.07 -5.14 -13.15
C VAL A 289 1.86 -4.52 -11.78
N ASN A 290 2.96 -4.28 -11.07
CA ASN A 290 2.96 -3.58 -9.79
C ASN A 290 3.56 -2.17 -9.98
N VAL A 291 2.98 -1.20 -9.28
CA VAL A 291 3.42 0.20 -9.25
C VAL A 291 3.18 0.82 -7.87
N HIS A 292 4.01 1.78 -7.48
CA HIS A 292 3.86 2.54 -6.26
C HIS A 292 3.15 3.87 -6.49
N GLY A 293 2.46 4.37 -5.47
CA GLY A 293 1.69 5.61 -5.52
C GLY A 293 2.45 6.89 -5.17
N TYR A 294 3.78 6.88 -5.15
CA TYR A 294 4.58 8.02 -4.65
C TYR A 294 4.56 9.26 -5.54
N GLN A 295 3.97 9.17 -6.74
CA GLN A 295 3.66 10.35 -7.57
C GLN A 295 2.49 11.19 -7.03
N GLY A 296 1.81 10.74 -5.96
CA GLY A 296 0.73 11.48 -5.31
C GLY A 296 -0.36 11.86 -6.31
N SER A 297 -0.87 13.09 -6.24
CA SER A 297 -1.93 13.54 -7.14
C SER A 297 -1.47 13.77 -8.60
N GLY A 298 -0.16 13.64 -8.87
CA GLY A 298 0.42 13.73 -10.21
C GLY A 298 0.51 12.38 -10.93
N GLY A 299 1.09 12.42 -12.14
CA GLY A 299 1.36 11.24 -12.96
C GLY A 299 0.18 10.77 -13.82
N ARG A 300 0.48 10.08 -14.92
CA ARG A 300 -0.52 9.58 -15.88
C ARG A 300 -0.94 8.14 -15.56
N ARG A 301 -1.71 8.00 -14.48
CA ARG A 301 -2.36 6.75 -14.04
C ARG A 301 -3.18 6.09 -15.15
N ASP A 302 -3.94 6.91 -15.87
CA ASP A 302 -4.82 6.52 -16.98
C ASP A 302 -4.03 5.86 -18.12
N LEU A 303 -2.85 6.41 -18.42
CA LEU A 303 -1.95 5.91 -19.43
C LEU A 303 -1.29 4.59 -19.02
N LEU A 304 -0.88 4.46 -17.76
CA LEU A 304 -0.38 3.17 -17.26
C LEU A 304 -1.49 2.12 -17.31
N TYR A 305 -2.69 2.45 -16.83
CA TYR A 305 -3.85 1.56 -16.89
C TYR A 305 -4.13 1.10 -18.32
N ALA A 306 -4.20 2.01 -19.29
CA ALA A 306 -4.49 1.68 -20.68
C ALA A 306 -3.49 0.67 -21.26
N ASP A 307 -2.19 0.87 -21.01
CA ASP A 307 -1.13 -0.01 -21.53
C ASP A 307 -1.18 -1.41 -20.88
N VAL A 308 -1.40 -1.48 -19.57
CA VAL A 308 -1.46 -2.74 -18.81
C VAL A 308 -2.73 -3.51 -19.14
N ARG A 309 -3.87 -2.81 -19.25
CA ARG A 309 -5.16 -3.38 -19.63
C ARG A 309 -5.14 -3.91 -21.07
N ALA A 310 -4.54 -3.17 -22.00
CA ALA A 310 -4.37 -3.62 -23.39
C ALA A 310 -3.53 -4.91 -23.49
N ALA A 311 -2.60 -5.12 -22.57
CA ALA A 311 -1.80 -6.34 -22.47
C ALA A 311 -2.51 -7.49 -21.72
N GLY A 312 -3.73 -7.29 -21.23
CA GLY A 312 -4.50 -8.28 -20.48
C GLY A 312 -3.90 -8.66 -19.14
N LYS A 313 -3.10 -7.76 -18.54
CA LYS A 313 -2.41 -8.00 -17.26
C LYS A 313 -3.21 -7.43 -16.09
N LYS A 314 -2.93 -7.94 -14.90
CA LYS A 314 -3.39 -7.32 -13.65
C LYS A 314 -2.58 -6.06 -13.37
N LEU A 315 -3.17 -5.12 -12.63
CA LEU A 315 -2.50 -3.91 -12.17
C LEU A 315 -2.76 -3.73 -10.68
N TRP A 316 -1.72 -3.74 -9.87
CA TRP A 316 -1.79 -3.45 -8.45
C TRP A 316 -1.10 -2.11 -8.15
N ASN A 317 -1.72 -1.29 -7.30
CA ASN A 317 -0.93 -0.34 -6.52
C ASN A 317 -0.33 -1.14 -5.35
N SER A 318 0.94 -1.52 -5.49
CA SER A 318 1.60 -2.47 -4.59
C SER A 318 2.23 -1.78 -3.37
N GLU A 319 2.34 -0.46 -3.38
CA GLU A 319 2.86 0.32 -2.27
C GLU A 319 2.45 1.78 -2.35
N THR A 320 1.88 2.32 -1.27
CA THR A 320 1.71 3.77 -1.11
C THR A 320 1.83 4.13 0.37
N GLY A 321 2.50 5.24 0.65
CA GLY A 321 2.59 5.86 1.97
C GLY A 321 2.91 7.34 1.82
N GLU A 322 2.58 8.14 2.84
CA GLU A 322 2.80 9.59 2.81
C GLU A 322 2.83 10.17 4.25
N LYS A 323 3.27 11.43 4.43
CA LYS A 323 3.61 12.06 5.73
C LYS A 323 2.45 12.72 6.50
N ASP A 324 1.24 12.72 5.98
CA ASP A 324 0.03 13.33 6.54
C ASP A 324 -0.67 12.37 7.51
N ALA A 325 -0.42 12.50 8.81
CA ALA A 325 -1.05 11.66 9.84
C ALA A 325 -2.60 11.74 9.88
N THR A 326 -3.21 12.77 9.27
CA THR A 326 -4.67 12.90 9.21
C THR A 326 -5.30 11.87 8.29
N GLY A 327 -4.56 11.45 7.26
CA GLY A 327 -5.03 10.54 6.21
C GLY A 327 -5.84 11.20 5.10
N LEU A 328 -6.00 12.52 5.08
CA LEU A 328 -6.71 13.19 3.98
C LEU A 328 -5.97 12.98 2.65
N THR A 329 -4.65 13.14 2.66
CA THR A 329 -3.82 12.91 1.48
C THR A 329 -3.94 11.46 0.99
N LEU A 330 -3.94 10.48 1.91
CA LEU A 330 -4.20 9.08 1.59
C LEU A 330 -5.56 8.88 0.90
N ALA A 331 -6.64 9.39 1.49
CA ALA A 331 -8.00 9.18 0.96
C ALA A 331 -8.21 9.81 -0.43
N THR A 332 -7.69 11.02 -0.65
CA THR A 332 -7.77 11.70 -1.95
C THR A 332 -6.99 10.93 -3.02
N ASN A 333 -5.77 10.47 -2.72
CA ASN A 333 -5.00 9.68 -3.68
C ASN A 333 -5.61 8.31 -3.96
N LEU A 334 -6.19 7.66 -2.95
CA LEU A 334 -6.98 6.45 -3.16
C LEU A 334 -8.12 6.69 -4.17
N CYS A 335 -8.89 7.77 -4.02
CA CYS A 335 -9.97 8.06 -4.97
C CYS A 335 -9.43 8.29 -6.39
N LEU A 336 -8.29 8.99 -6.54
CA LEU A 336 -7.61 9.15 -7.83
C LEU A 336 -7.14 7.81 -8.43
N ASP A 337 -6.62 6.89 -7.61
CA ASP A 337 -6.22 5.56 -8.08
C ASP A 337 -7.42 4.77 -8.59
N PHE A 338 -8.54 4.78 -7.86
CA PHE A 338 -9.76 4.12 -8.32
C PHE A 338 -10.33 4.75 -9.60
N ASN A 339 -10.26 6.07 -9.74
CA ASN A 339 -10.80 6.78 -10.90
C ASN A 339 -9.90 6.66 -12.15
N TRP A 340 -8.58 6.61 -11.99
CA TRP A 340 -7.65 6.71 -13.12
C TRP A 340 -6.72 5.51 -13.29
N LEU A 341 -6.26 4.89 -12.20
CA LEU A 341 -5.35 3.74 -12.26
C LEU A 341 -6.11 2.41 -12.39
N HIS A 342 -7.33 2.37 -11.84
CA HIS A 342 -8.19 1.18 -11.78
C HIS A 342 -7.45 -0.09 -11.32
N PRO A 343 -6.74 -0.04 -10.19
CA PRO A 343 -6.04 -1.22 -9.70
C PRO A 343 -7.04 -2.29 -9.27
N THR A 344 -6.62 -3.57 -9.30
CA THR A 344 -7.41 -4.66 -8.72
C THR A 344 -7.02 -5.00 -7.29
N ALA A 345 -5.90 -4.44 -6.79
CA ALA A 345 -5.55 -4.43 -5.38
C ALA A 345 -4.76 -3.18 -5.01
N TRP A 346 -4.81 -2.82 -3.72
CA TRP A 346 -4.10 -1.67 -3.20
C TRP A 346 -3.43 -1.99 -1.87
N CYS A 347 -2.13 -1.73 -1.78
CA CYS A 347 -1.32 -2.04 -0.62
C CYS A 347 -0.75 -0.77 -0.01
N TYR A 348 -1.03 -0.54 1.28
CA TYR A 348 -0.30 0.47 2.04
C TYR A 348 1.16 0.01 2.18
N TRP A 349 2.09 0.95 2.37
CA TRP A 349 3.49 0.60 2.64
C TRP A 349 3.62 -0.17 3.97
N GLN A 350 3.93 0.49 5.08
CA GLN A 350 4.01 -0.15 6.40
C GLN A 350 2.84 0.33 7.25
N VAL A 351 1.99 -0.60 7.71
CA VAL A 351 0.92 -0.27 8.66
C VAL A 351 1.45 0.31 9.98
N MET A 352 2.72 0.06 10.31
CA MET A 352 3.41 0.69 11.44
C MET A 352 4.74 1.29 10.98
N ASP A 353 5.05 2.51 11.44
CA ASP A 353 6.28 3.24 11.07
C ASP A 353 6.80 4.06 12.27
N PRO A 354 8.12 4.30 12.39
CA PRO A 354 8.65 5.18 13.44
C PRO A 354 8.37 6.66 13.20
N SER A 355 7.89 7.04 12.02
CA SER A 355 7.47 8.38 11.68
C SER A 355 5.95 8.45 11.79
N ALA A 356 5.43 9.21 12.74
CA ALA A 356 3.98 9.31 12.98
C ALA A 356 3.18 9.67 11.71
N GLY A 357 3.73 10.52 10.83
CA GLY A 357 3.11 10.87 9.56
C GLY A 357 2.87 9.69 8.61
N TRP A 358 3.78 8.71 8.60
CA TRP A 358 3.73 7.53 7.72
C TRP A 358 2.96 6.37 8.33
N ALA A 359 2.86 6.30 9.65
CA ALA A 359 2.30 5.17 10.35
C ALA A 359 0.75 5.17 10.33
N LEU A 360 0.14 3.98 10.35
CA LEU A 360 -1.21 3.85 10.92
C LEU A 360 -1.12 3.68 12.45
N ILE A 361 -0.13 2.91 12.92
CA ILE A 361 0.26 2.82 14.33
C ILE A 361 1.74 3.15 14.45
N HIS A 362 2.07 4.25 15.11
CA HIS A 362 3.46 4.66 15.33
C HIS A 362 4.18 3.67 16.25
N TYR A 363 5.50 3.54 16.15
CA TYR A 363 6.31 2.85 17.16
C TYR A 363 7.62 3.59 17.45
N ASP A 364 8.16 3.45 18.65
CA ASP A 364 9.50 3.94 18.97
C ASP A 364 10.54 2.88 18.52
N PRO A 365 11.41 3.21 17.55
CA PRO A 365 12.39 2.26 17.03
C PRO A 365 13.54 1.96 18.01
N ASN A 366 13.76 2.80 19.03
CA ASN A 366 14.83 2.61 20.02
C ASN A 366 14.42 1.64 21.13
N THR A 367 13.15 1.67 21.52
CA THR A 367 12.60 0.83 22.59
C THR A 367 11.81 -0.37 22.08
N ALA A 368 11.58 -0.43 20.75
CA ALA A 368 10.70 -1.40 20.11
C ALA A 368 9.33 -1.46 20.79
N GLN A 369 8.76 -0.29 21.12
CA GLN A 369 7.44 -0.18 21.72
C GLN A 369 6.47 0.44 20.71
N PRO A 370 5.31 -0.19 20.47
CA PRO A 370 4.28 0.44 19.66
C PRO A 370 3.60 1.55 20.47
N GLY A 371 3.17 2.58 19.75
CA GLY A 371 2.67 3.84 20.30
C GLY A 371 1.30 4.21 19.73
N ALA A 372 1.15 5.49 19.41
CA ALA A 372 -0.14 6.08 19.06
C ALA A 372 -0.70 5.58 17.71
N VAL A 373 -2.02 5.38 17.70
CA VAL A 373 -2.82 5.14 16.50
C VAL A 373 -3.09 6.49 15.84
N GLN A 374 -2.78 6.64 14.55
CA GLN A 374 -2.99 7.87 13.79
C GLN A 374 -4.41 7.92 13.24
N THR A 375 -4.94 9.13 12.99
CA THR A 375 -6.27 9.31 12.36
C THR A 375 -6.35 8.57 11.01
N LYS A 376 -5.24 8.53 10.26
CA LYS A 376 -5.11 7.76 9.01
C LYS A 376 -5.51 6.29 9.12
N TYR A 377 -5.33 5.65 10.28
CA TYR A 377 -5.83 4.29 10.52
C TYR A 377 -7.34 4.19 10.28
N TYR A 378 -8.10 5.11 10.85
CA TYR A 378 -9.55 5.16 10.76
C TYR A 378 -10.03 5.63 9.39
N VAL A 379 -9.21 6.42 8.68
CA VAL A 379 -9.48 6.78 7.28
C VAL A 379 -9.36 5.56 6.39
N LEU A 380 -8.26 4.80 6.49
CA LEU A 380 -8.08 3.58 5.69
C LEU A 380 -9.18 2.55 5.98
N ALA A 381 -9.63 2.45 7.23
CA ALA A 381 -10.74 1.58 7.63
C ALA A 381 -12.06 1.87 6.88
N GLN A 382 -12.30 3.11 6.43
CA GLN A 382 -13.49 3.47 5.62
C GLN A 382 -13.49 2.76 4.27
N PHE A 383 -12.31 2.43 3.72
CA PHE A 383 -12.17 1.70 2.48
C PHE A 383 -12.10 0.20 2.75
N THR A 384 -11.13 -0.23 3.56
CA THR A 384 -10.72 -1.64 3.64
C THR A 384 -11.79 -2.53 4.26
N ARG A 385 -12.58 -2.03 5.21
CA ARG A 385 -13.64 -2.81 5.87
C ARG A 385 -14.89 -2.99 5.02
N HIS A 386 -15.10 -2.13 4.02
CA HIS A 386 -16.34 -2.08 3.25
C HIS A 386 -16.17 -2.58 1.83
N ILE A 387 -15.06 -2.26 1.16
CA ILE A 387 -14.73 -2.78 -0.18
C ILE A 387 -13.98 -4.09 0.01
N ARG A 388 -14.64 -5.23 -0.24
CA ARG A 388 -14.10 -6.57 0.08
C ARG A 388 -13.72 -7.35 -1.16
N PRO A 389 -12.82 -8.35 -1.04
CA PRO A 389 -12.46 -9.21 -2.16
C PRO A 389 -13.70 -9.82 -2.83
N GLY A 390 -13.72 -9.85 -4.16
CA GLY A 390 -14.83 -10.34 -4.97
C GLY A 390 -15.88 -9.29 -5.35
N MET A 391 -15.83 -8.09 -4.77
CA MET A 391 -16.65 -6.96 -5.24
C MET A 391 -16.20 -6.48 -6.62
N ARG A 392 -17.11 -5.91 -7.40
CA ARG A 392 -16.82 -5.23 -8.67
C ARG A 392 -16.64 -3.74 -8.42
N ILE A 393 -15.56 -3.17 -8.91
CA ILE A 393 -15.34 -1.72 -8.84
C ILE A 393 -16.12 -1.04 -9.96
N LEU A 394 -16.92 -0.05 -9.58
CA LEU A 394 -17.78 0.70 -10.50
C LEU A 394 -17.17 2.07 -10.77
N ALA A 395 -17.35 2.57 -11.99
CA ALA A 395 -17.00 3.92 -12.36
C ALA A 395 -17.91 4.93 -11.65
N THR A 396 -17.27 5.94 -11.08
CA THR A 396 -17.91 7.13 -10.52
C THR A 396 -17.59 8.39 -11.34
N GLY A 397 -16.44 8.40 -12.01
CA GLY A 397 -15.88 9.59 -12.66
C GLY A 397 -15.46 10.69 -11.68
N SER A 398 -15.48 10.41 -10.37
CA SER A 398 -15.17 11.39 -9.31
C SER A 398 -13.81 11.10 -8.71
N ASP A 399 -13.03 12.16 -8.53
CA ASP A 399 -11.75 12.15 -7.80
C ASP A 399 -11.93 12.14 -6.27
N HIS A 400 -13.19 12.10 -5.82
CA HIS A 400 -13.58 12.21 -4.40
C HIS A 400 -14.48 11.07 -3.93
N ALA A 401 -14.79 10.09 -4.79
CA ALA A 401 -15.67 8.99 -4.44
C ALA A 401 -15.34 7.67 -5.15
N VAL A 402 -15.46 6.59 -4.39
CA VAL A 402 -15.29 5.21 -4.85
C VAL A 402 -16.60 4.45 -4.69
N ALA A 403 -16.95 3.65 -5.69
CA ALA A 403 -18.10 2.75 -5.65
C ALA A 403 -17.68 1.29 -5.90
N ALA A 404 -18.18 0.38 -5.08
CA ALA A 404 -17.99 -1.05 -5.23
C ALA A 404 -19.29 -1.81 -5.03
N TYR A 405 -19.53 -2.84 -5.86
CA TYR A 405 -20.74 -3.64 -5.81
C TYR A 405 -20.43 -5.09 -5.48
N ASP A 406 -21.09 -5.61 -4.46
CA ASP A 406 -21.10 -7.03 -4.13
C ASP A 406 -22.29 -7.71 -4.84
N PRO A 407 -22.05 -8.51 -5.90
CA PRO A 407 -23.12 -9.18 -6.60
C PRO A 407 -23.79 -10.29 -5.78
N ALA A 408 -23.05 -10.95 -4.87
CA ALA A 408 -23.59 -12.04 -4.07
C ALA A 408 -24.52 -11.51 -2.96
N ALA A 409 -24.11 -10.44 -2.28
CA ALA A 409 -24.92 -9.78 -1.25
C ALA A 409 -25.90 -8.74 -1.80
N ARG A 410 -25.84 -8.45 -3.11
CA ARG A 410 -26.57 -7.36 -3.78
C ARG A 410 -26.38 -6.02 -3.05
N ARG A 411 -25.15 -5.70 -2.67
CA ARG A 411 -24.81 -4.54 -1.82
C ARG A 411 -23.94 -3.55 -2.59
N LEU A 412 -24.35 -2.29 -2.60
CA LEU A 412 -23.53 -1.17 -3.06
C LEU A 412 -22.79 -0.55 -1.87
N VAL A 413 -21.49 -0.32 -2.03
CA VAL A 413 -20.62 0.39 -1.09
C VAL A 413 -20.16 1.66 -1.76
N LEU A 414 -20.29 2.78 -1.04
CA LEU A 414 -19.85 4.10 -1.46
C LEU A 414 -18.91 4.63 -0.39
N VAL A 415 -17.73 5.10 -0.80
CA VAL A 415 -16.76 5.76 0.07
C VAL A 415 -16.47 7.13 -0.53
N ALA A 416 -16.56 8.18 0.27
CA ALA A 416 -16.40 9.56 -0.19
C ALA A 416 -15.40 10.31 0.70
N VAL A 417 -14.64 11.23 0.10
CA VAL A 417 -13.71 12.12 0.78
C VAL A 417 -14.07 13.58 0.47
N ASN A 418 -14.07 14.43 1.49
CA ASN A 418 -14.25 15.87 1.30
C ASN A 418 -12.98 16.61 1.76
N PRO A 419 -12.12 17.05 0.82
CA PRO A 419 -10.91 17.81 1.17
C PRO A 419 -11.16 19.30 1.42
N GLY A 420 -12.34 19.82 1.04
CA GLY A 420 -12.67 21.24 1.10
C GLY A 420 -13.55 21.61 2.29
N ALA A 421 -14.36 22.66 2.13
CA ALA A 421 -15.39 23.05 3.11
C ALA A 421 -16.53 22.01 3.19
N ALA A 422 -17.28 22.02 4.30
CA ALA A 422 -18.43 21.13 4.46
C ALA A 422 -19.43 21.27 3.30
N GLN A 423 -19.84 20.14 2.73
CA GLN A 423 -20.73 20.09 1.56
C GLN A 423 -21.65 18.87 1.61
N THR A 424 -22.69 18.88 0.78
CA THR A 424 -23.52 17.71 0.49
C THR A 424 -22.98 17.04 -0.78
N MET A 425 -22.70 15.74 -0.71
CA MET A 425 -22.41 14.93 -1.89
C MET A 425 -23.63 14.06 -2.20
N THR A 426 -24.17 14.20 -3.42
CA THR A 426 -25.32 13.43 -3.90
C THR A 426 -24.84 12.29 -4.80
N PHE A 427 -25.26 11.06 -4.51
CA PHE A 427 -24.97 9.92 -5.38
C PHE A 427 -26.16 9.63 -6.28
N ASP A 428 -25.99 9.82 -7.59
CA ASP A 428 -26.98 9.45 -8.59
C ASP A 428 -26.90 7.95 -8.87
N LEU A 429 -27.92 7.23 -8.37
CA LEU A 429 -28.10 5.79 -8.52
C LEU A 429 -29.20 5.44 -9.54
N SER A 430 -29.66 6.40 -10.34
CA SER A 430 -30.76 6.23 -11.31
C SER A 430 -30.51 5.15 -12.36
N ARG A 431 -29.23 4.81 -12.62
CA ARG A 431 -28.84 3.72 -13.53
C ARG A 431 -29.05 2.32 -12.96
N PHE A 432 -29.32 2.19 -11.66
CA PHE A 432 -29.65 0.91 -11.04
C PHE A 432 -31.14 0.62 -11.20
N GLY A 433 -31.49 -0.61 -11.61
CA GLY A 433 -32.89 -1.00 -11.77
C GLY A 433 -33.70 -0.96 -10.46
N GLN A 434 -33.05 -1.21 -9.32
CA GLN A 434 -33.65 -1.09 -8.00
C GLN A 434 -32.58 -0.74 -6.96
N VAL A 435 -32.89 0.25 -6.12
CA VAL A 435 -32.09 0.61 -4.95
C VAL A 435 -33.01 0.64 -3.73
N THR A 436 -32.62 -0.07 -2.67
CA THR A 436 -33.36 -0.10 -1.41
C THR A 436 -32.42 0.13 -0.26
N GLY A 437 -32.77 1.08 0.62
CA GLY A 437 -32.17 1.16 1.95
C GLY A 437 -32.82 0.17 2.93
N GLY A 438 -32.41 0.25 4.20
CA GLY A 438 -33.11 -0.39 5.31
C GLY A 438 -34.48 0.25 5.58
N THR A 439 -35.03 -0.01 6.76
CA THR A 439 -36.32 0.58 7.19
C THR A 439 -36.30 2.10 7.04
N GLY A 440 -37.29 2.64 6.33
CA GLY A 440 -37.36 4.08 6.03
C GLY A 440 -36.28 4.58 5.07
N GLY A 441 -35.60 3.72 4.31
CA GLY A 441 -34.52 4.12 3.39
C GLY A 441 -33.19 4.42 4.07
N LEU A 442 -33.04 4.13 5.37
CA LEU A 442 -31.79 4.35 6.11
C LEU A 442 -30.69 3.41 5.62
N VAL A 443 -29.47 3.94 5.48
CA VAL A 443 -28.26 3.15 5.17
C VAL A 443 -27.24 3.24 6.30
N PRO A 444 -26.53 2.15 6.64
CA PRO A 444 -25.39 2.20 7.55
C PRO A 444 -24.29 3.11 7.00
N ARG A 445 -23.77 4.00 7.84
CA ARG A 445 -22.68 4.93 7.51
C ARG A 445 -21.61 4.89 8.59
N TRP A 446 -20.37 5.07 8.17
CA TRP A 446 -19.24 5.35 9.06
C TRP A 446 -18.62 6.69 8.69
N SER A 447 -18.12 7.42 9.69
CA SER A 447 -17.45 8.72 9.51
C SER A 447 -16.10 8.75 10.21
N THR A 448 -15.15 9.45 9.60
CA THR A 448 -13.87 9.81 10.21
C THR A 448 -13.58 11.27 9.88
N ARG A 449 -13.33 12.11 10.90
CA ARG A 449 -12.95 13.52 10.71
C ARG A 449 -11.43 13.67 10.71
N THR A 450 -10.86 14.02 9.56
CA THR A 450 -9.40 14.08 9.36
C THR A 450 -8.71 15.17 10.19
N ALA A 451 -9.36 16.33 10.36
CA ALA A 451 -8.83 17.48 11.11
C ALA A 451 -8.64 17.25 12.64
N GLY A 452 -8.95 16.06 13.15
CA GLY A 452 -8.86 15.72 14.57
C GLY A 452 -10.07 16.17 15.40
N GLY A 453 -10.16 15.68 16.64
CA GLY A 453 -11.17 16.11 17.61
C GLY A 453 -12.63 15.77 17.26
N GLY A 454 -12.87 14.76 16.43
CA GLY A 454 -14.21 14.36 15.99
C GLY A 454 -14.36 12.85 15.80
N ASP A 455 -15.25 12.44 14.90
CA ASP A 455 -15.54 11.03 14.62
C ASP A 455 -14.28 10.25 14.20
N LEU A 456 -14.11 9.05 14.76
CA LEU A 456 -13.07 8.10 14.39
C LEU A 456 -13.73 6.75 14.11
N TYR A 457 -14.06 6.51 12.84
CA TYR A 457 -14.84 5.35 12.40
C TYR A 457 -16.17 5.20 13.17
N THR A 458 -16.86 6.32 13.41
CA THR A 458 -18.13 6.38 14.15
C THR A 458 -19.27 5.86 13.27
N ALA A 459 -20.06 4.91 13.78
CA ALA A 459 -21.19 4.32 13.05
C ALA A 459 -22.50 5.11 13.26
N GLN A 460 -23.27 5.27 12.17
CA GLN A 460 -24.56 5.96 12.14
C GLN A 460 -25.53 5.26 11.15
N SER A 461 -26.80 5.66 11.15
CA SER A 461 -27.78 5.28 10.12
C SER A 461 -28.40 6.56 9.56
N VAL A 462 -28.36 6.74 8.24
CA VAL A 462 -28.70 8.02 7.58
C VAL A 462 -29.54 7.81 6.32
N GLN A 463 -30.37 8.79 5.96
CA GLN A 463 -30.99 8.92 4.62
C GLN A 463 -30.22 9.94 3.77
N THR A 464 -29.77 11.01 4.40
CA THR A 464 -28.97 12.11 3.84
C THR A 464 -27.86 12.44 4.82
N PHE A 465 -26.68 12.84 4.34
CA PHE A 465 -25.58 13.28 5.19
C PHE A 465 -24.78 14.38 4.54
N GLN A 466 -24.24 15.29 5.35
CA GLN A 466 -23.17 16.20 4.95
C GLN A 466 -21.83 15.56 5.28
N ILE A 467 -20.81 15.83 4.45
CA ILE A 467 -19.45 15.41 4.72
C ILE A 467 -18.71 16.62 5.25
N ASP A 468 -18.32 16.55 6.52
CA ASP A 468 -17.56 17.62 7.16
C ASP A 468 -16.25 17.86 6.40
N GLY A 469 -15.96 19.12 6.17
CA GLY A 469 -14.74 19.57 5.52
C GLY A 469 -13.58 19.79 6.47
N VAL A 470 -12.42 20.11 5.89
CA VAL A 470 -11.31 20.74 6.62
C VAL A 470 -11.50 22.25 6.49
N THR A 471 -11.76 22.93 7.62
CA THR A 471 -11.70 24.39 7.67
C THR A 471 -10.24 24.79 7.80
N GLU A 472 -9.72 25.56 6.83
CA GLU A 472 -8.39 26.18 6.90
C GLU A 472 -8.20 27.05 8.15
#